data_AF-A0A2W7I862-F1
#
_entry.id   AF-A0A2W7I862-F1
#
_cell.length_a   1.000
_cell.length_b   1.000
_cell.length_c   1.000
_cell.angle_alpha   90.00
_cell.angle_beta   90.00
_cell.angle_gamma   90.00
#
_symmetry.space_group_name_H-M   'P 1'
#
loop_
_entity.id
_entity.type
_entity.pdbx_description
1 polymer ?
#
loop_
_entity_poly.entity_id
_entity_poly.type
_entity_poly.pdbx_seq_one_letter_code
_entity_poly.pdbx_strand_id
1 'polypeptide(L)'
;MGLAITSGILADFIENEPEGYQAYKVIFENINNILAKNNIEPHQEPETLDRAPLHSGGFPYVFLHFLKRFAAHVWENRDNENWDWTPTPFPIDDEPGKDPILEEHYSYLSSHLLTHSDAEGFYLPVELPEVLFDTDENPVPGAMIGSSYDLLSELKSLIKFLNIQLNEDDIISNLPEINQKIQDKGDFWVETLVCATLLDAAKFSILNKTAILFH
;
A
#
# COMPACT_ATOMS: atom_id res chain seq x y z
N MET A 1 15.53 -2.75 7.73
CA MET A 1 14.76 -3.99 7.58
C MET A 1 14.11 -3.99 6.19
N GLY A 2 13.80 -5.15 5.62
CA GLY A 2 13.05 -5.22 4.35
C GLY A 2 11.57 -5.00 4.60
N LEU A 3 10.81 -4.69 3.55
CA LEU A 3 9.35 -4.73 3.51
C LEU A 3 8.93 -5.87 2.59
N ALA A 4 8.28 -6.89 3.14
CA ALA A 4 7.60 -7.92 2.37
C ALA A 4 6.10 -7.58 2.27
N ILE A 5 5.51 -7.91 1.12
CA ILE A 5 4.10 -7.66 0.84
C ILE A 5 3.48 -8.98 0.40
N THR A 6 2.39 -9.38 1.06
CA THR A 6 1.66 -10.62 0.74
C THR A 6 0.17 -10.35 0.57
N SER A 7 -0.45 -10.97 -0.43
CA SER A 7 -1.92 -10.92 -0.62
C SER A 7 -2.45 -12.34 -0.77
N GLY A 8 -3.41 -12.72 0.09
CA GLY A 8 -3.93 -14.09 0.18
C GLY A 8 -3.23 -14.94 1.24
N ILE A 9 -2.89 -14.35 2.40
CA ILE A 9 -2.07 -15.00 3.44
C ILE A 9 -2.72 -16.27 4.01
N LEU A 10 -4.05 -16.31 4.18
CA LEU A 10 -4.72 -17.52 4.71
C LEU A 10 -4.66 -18.67 3.69
N ALA A 11 -4.87 -18.37 2.41
CA ALA A 11 -4.76 -19.37 1.35
C ALA A 11 -3.33 -19.90 1.19
N ASP A 12 -2.32 -19.09 1.48
CA ASP A 12 -0.93 -19.54 1.52
C ASP A 12 -0.66 -20.45 2.73
N PHE A 13 -1.07 -20.00 3.92
CA PHE A 13 -0.63 -20.62 5.17
C PHE A 13 -1.43 -21.86 5.57
N ILE A 14 -2.64 -22.05 5.04
CA ILE A 14 -3.50 -23.18 5.42
C ILE A 14 -2.82 -24.54 5.22
N GLU A 15 -1.98 -24.69 4.19
CA GLU A 15 -1.18 -25.90 3.94
C GLU A 15 0.29 -25.73 4.35
N ASN A 16 0.87 -24.54 4.18
CA ASN A 16 2.31 -24.32 4.33
C ASN A 16 2.74 -23.99 5.77
N GLU A 17 1.91 -23.28 6.54
CA GLU A 17 2.25 -22.73 7.87
C GLU A 17 1.02 -22.77 8.80
N PRO A 18 0.58 -23.95 9.29
CA PRO A 18 -0.70 -24.08 10.03
C PRO A 18 -0.79 -23.23 11.29
N GLU A 19 0.33 -23.02 12.01
CA GLU A 19 0.38 -22.16 13.18
C GLU A 19 0.19 -20.68 12.78
N GLY A 20 0.82 -20.25 11.69
CA GLY A 20 0.63 -18.94 11.10
C GLY A 20 -0.81 -18.72 10.63
N TYR A 21 -1.42 -19.72 9.98
CA TYR A 21 -2.82 -19.66 9.57
C TYR A 21 -3.76 -19.41 10.77
N GLN A 22 -3.59 -20.14 11.87
CA GLN A 22 -4.40 -19.91 13.08
C GLN A 22 -4.18 -18.53 13.69
N ALA A 23 -2.93 -18.06 13.72
CA ALA A 23 -2.61 -16.72 14.21
C ALA A 23 -3.28 -15.63 13.35
N TYR A 24 -3.23 -15.75 12.02
CA TYR A 24 -3.87 -14.78 11.13
C TYR A 24 -5.40 -14.86 11.16
N LYS A 25 -6.02 -16.02 11.42
CA LYS A 25 -7.47 -16.08 11.65
C LYS A 25 -7.90 -15.23 12.83
N VAL A 26 -7.16 -15.28 13.94
CA VAL A 26 -7.43 -14.41 15.11
C VAL A 26 -7.24 -12.93 14.75
N ILE A 27 -6.24 -12.59 13.94
CA ILE A 27 -6.04 -11.22 13.45
C ILE A 27 -7.23 -10.77 12.58
N PHE A 28 -7.71 -11.61 11.65
CA PHE A 28 -8.89 -11.28 10.85
C PHE A 28 -10.18 -11.18 11.68
N GLU A 29 -10.31 -11.95 12.77
CA GLU A 29 -11.39 -11.76 13.74
C GLU A 29 -11.32 -10.38 14.41
N ASN A 30 -10.12 -9.94 14.83
CA ASN A 30 -9.91 -8.60 15.38
C ASN A 30 -10.24 -7.50 14.36
N ILE A 31 -9.77 -7.63 13.12
CA ILE A 31 -10.10 -6.74 12.01
C ILE A 31 -11.62 -6.65 11.84
N ASN A 32 -12.32 -7.78 11.82
CA ASN A 32 -13.78 -7.81 11.65
C ASN A 32 -14.54 -7.16 12.81
N ASN A 33 -14.04 -7.28 14.03
CA ASN A 33 -14.61 -6.55 15.17
C ASN A 33 -14.43 -5.03 15.01
N ILE A 34 -13.29 -4.58 14.48
CA ILE A 34 -13.03 -3.16 14.19
C ILE A 34 -13.95 -2.67 13.07
N LEU A 35 -14.10 -3.42 11.98
CA LEU A 35 -15.02 -3.08 10.89
C LEU A 35 -16.46 -2.95 11.39
N ALA A 36 -16.94 -3.92 12.18
CA ALA A 36 -18.29 -3.91 12.73
C ALA A 36 -18.55 -2.70 13.65
N LYS A 37 -17.57 -2.33 14.50
CA LYS A 37 -17.66 -1.12 15.34
C LYS A 37 -17.78 0.17 14.53
N ASN A 38 -17.26 0.17 13.31
CA ASN A 38 -17.31 1.31 12.38
C ASN A 38 -18.46 1.19 11.36
N ASN A 39 -19.42 0.28 11.57
CA ASN A 39 -20.56 0.02 10.68
C ASN A 39 -20.18 -0.41 9.26
N ILE A 40 -19.05 -1.11 9.13
CA ILE A 40 -18.57 -1.69 7.88
C ILE A 40 -18.81 -3.20 7.91
N GLU A 41 -19.22 -3.75 6.77
CA GLU A 41 -19.43 -5.20 6.64
C GLU A 41 -18.12 -5.97 6.89
N PRO A 42 -18.16 -7.08 7.64
CA PRO A 42 -16.97 -7.90 7.88
C PRO A 42 -16.33 -8.39 6.58
N HIS A 43 -15.00 -8.38 6.56
CA HIS A 43 -14.19 -8.97 5.50
C HIS A 43 -13.93 -10.46 5.79
N GLN A 44 -14.26 -11.31 4.82
CA GLN A 44 -13.96 -12.75 4.86
C GLN A 44 -12.72 -12.99 3.99
N GLU A 45 -11.56 -13.11 4.62
CA GLU A 45 -10.33 -13.43 3.90
C GLU A 45 -10.43 -14.82 3.25
N PRO A 46 -10.21 -14.95 1.93
CA PRO A 46 -10.27 -16.22 1.23
C PRO A 46 -9.24 -17.23 1.75
N GLU A 47 -9.71 -18.43 2.07
CA GLU A 47 -8.85 -19.57 2.43
C GLU A 47 -8.45 -20.40 1.19
N THR A 48 -9.02 -20.11 0.03
CA THR A 48 -8.72 -20.77 -1.25
C THR A 48 -8.72 -19.74 -2.38
N LEU A 49 -7.77 -19.85 -3.31
CA LEU A 49 -7.64 -18.97 -4.47
C LEU A 49 -7.50 -19.78 -5.77
N ASP A 50 -8.04 -19.25 -6.87
CA ASP A 50 -7.89 -19.83 -8.21
C ASP A 50 -6.47 -19.63 -8.80
N ARG A 51 -5.61 -18.90 -8.09
CA ARG A 51 -4.23 -18.58 -8.45
C ARG A 51 -3.34 -18.58 -7.21
N ALA A 52 -2.03 -18.60 -7.43
CA ALA A 52 -1.08 -18.48 -6.33
C ALA A 52 -1.25 -17.13 -5.58
N PRO A 53 -1.08 -17.11 -4.25
CA PRO A 53 -0.96 -15.88 -3.47
C PRO A 53 0.13 -14.96 -4.05
N LEU A 54 -0.07 -13.65 -3.87
CA LEU A 54 0.93 -12.68 -4.29
C LEU A 54 1.99 -12.55 -3.22
N HIS A 55 3.26 -12.63 -3.61
CA HIS A 55 4.41 -12.24 -2.80
C HIS A 55 5.23 -11.21 -3.57
N SER A 56 5.38 -10.01 -3.01
CA SER A 56 6.11 -8.91 -3.62
C SER A 56 6.86 -8.10 -2.55
N GLY A 57 7.49 -7.00 -2.96
CA GLY A 57 8.38 -6.23 -2.09
C GLY A 57 9.80 -6.78 -2.09
N GLY A 58 10.40 -6.94 -0.91
CA GLY A 58 11.80 -7.33 -0.74
C GLY A 58 12.78 -6.17 -0.84
N PHE A 59 12.28 -4.93 -0.88
CA PHE A 59 13.09 -3.71 -0.80
C PHE A 59 13.14 -3.17 0.65
N PRO A 60 14.09 -2.29 0.99
CA PRO A 60 14.14 -1.66 2.31
C PRO A 60 12.85 -0.90 2.64
N TYR A 61 12.27 -1.06 3.83
CA TYR A 61 11.01 -0.37 4.20
C TYR A 61 11.11 1.16 4.07
N VAL A 62 12.32 1.72 4.27
CA VAL A 62 12.59 3.15 4.11
C VAL A 62 12.22 3.67 2.71
N PHE A 63 12.18 2.81 1.68
CA PHE A 63 11.76 3.16 0.33
C PHE A 63 10.30 3.63 0.28
N LEU A 64 9.45 3.14 1.19
CA LEU A 64 8.08 3.62 1.28
C LEU A 64 8.02 5.11 1.64
N HIS A 65 8.92 5.61 2.49
CA HIS A 65 8.97 7.03 2.82
C HIS A 65 9.27 7.91 1.60
N PHE A 66 10.07 7.43 0.64
CA PHE A 66 10.31 8.16 -0.61
C PHE A 66 9.00 8.34 -1.39
N LEU A 67 8.21 7.26 -1.51
CA LEU A 67 6.92 7.33 -2.18
C LEU A 67 5.93 8.21 -1.41
N LYS A 68 5.86 8.10 -0.08
CA LYS A 68 4.98 8.92 0.77
C LYS A 68 5.30 10.42 0.61
N ARG A 69 6.57 10.81 0.72
CA ARG A 69 7.00 12.20 0.49
C ARG A 69 6.62 12.67 -0.91
N PHE A 70 6.92 11.86 -1.93
CA PHE A 70 6.59 12.20 -3.30
C PHE A 70 5.08 12.42 -3.50
N ALA A 71 4.26 11.53 -2.95
CA ALA A 71 2.81 11.62 -3.01
C ALA A 71 2.28 12.91 -2.37
N ALA A 72 2.77 13.24 -1.17
CA ALA A 72 2.43 14.49 -0.48
C ALA A 72 2.75 15.72 -1.34
N HIS A 73 3.94 15.82 -1.92
CA HIS A 73 4.30 16.93 -2.83
C HIS A 73 3.40 17.00 -4.07
N VAL A 74 3.06 15.85 -4.66
CA VAL A 74 2.14 15.79 -5.82
C VAL A 74 0.75 16.32 -5.44
N TRP A 75 0.22 15.89 -4.29
CA TRP A 75 -1.12 16.27 -3.84
C TRP A 75 -1.18 17.73 -3.41
N GLU A 76 -0.22 18.21 -2.63
CA GLU A 76 -0.14 19.61 -2.22
C GLU A 76 -0.08 20.57 -3.44
N ASN A 77 0.72 20.24 -4.45
CA ASN A 77 0.79 21.07 -5.66
C ASN A 77 -0.50 21.01 -6.49
N ARG A 78 -1.20 19.86 -6.49
CA ARG A 78 -2.49 19.73 -7.14
C ARG A 78 -3.57 20.54 -6.43
N ASP A 79 -3.61 20.48 -5.10
CA ASP A 79 -4.62 21.13 -4.27
C ASP A 79 -4.47 22.65 -4.30
N ASN A 80 -3.23 23.15 -4.42
CA ASN A 80 -2.93 24.56 -4.67
C ASN A 80 -3.08 25.00 -6.14
N GLU A 81 -3.66 24.15 -7.01
CA GLU A 81 -3.85 24.41 -8.43
C GLU A 81 -2.56 24.77 -9.20
N ASN A 82 -1.41 24.28 -8.72
CA ASN A 82 -0.09 24.54 -9.32
C ASN A 82 0.17 23.59 -10.50
N TRP A 83 -0.59 23.76 -11.57
CA TRP A 83 -0.60 22.85 -12.73
C TRP A 83 0.72 22.78 -13.51
N ASP A 84 1.58 23.78 -13.37
CA ASP A 84 2.88 23.86 -14.03
C ASP A 84 4.01 23.19 -13.22
N TRP A 85 3.72 22.74 -12.00
CA TRP A 85 4.70 22.06 -11.17
C TRP A 85 5.11 20.72 -11.79
N THR A 86 6.41 20.47 -11.75
CA THR A 86 7.00 19.19 -12.14
C THR A 86 7.90 18.69 -11.01
N PRO A 87 7.80 17.41 -10.64
CA PRO A 87 8.62 16.87 -9.56
C PRO A 87 10.09 16.90 -9.96
N THR A 88 10.96 17.23 -9.00
CA THR A 88 12.41 17.10 -9.14
C THR A 88 12.90 16.00 -8.20
N PRO A 89 13.87 15.15 -8.62
CA PRO A 89 14.35 14.06 -7.78
C PRO A 89 14.94 14.59 -6.48
N PHE A 90 14.49 14.04 -5.37
CA PHE A 90 15.11 14.31 -4.08
C PHE A 90 16.45 13.57 -3.96
N PRO A 91 17.42 14.11 -3.20
CA PRO A 91 18.64 13.38 -2.90
C PRO A 91 18.34 12.06 -2.18
N ILE A 92 19.05 10.99 -2.54
CA ILE A 92 18.84 9.64 -1.95
C ILE A 92 19.28 9.56 -0.49
N ASP A 93 20.24 10.40 -0.10
CA ASP A 93 20.78 10.46 1.27
C ASP A 93 19.97 11.37 2.20
N ASP A 94 18.87 11.94 1.68
CA ASP A 94 17.96 12.77 2.46
C ASP A 94 17.08 11.93 3.40
N GLU A 95 16.43 12.57 4.36
CA GLU A 95 15.52 11.91 5.30
C GLU A 95 14.05 12.09 4.88
N PRO A 96 13.51 11.27 3.95
CA PRO A 96 12.18 11.49 3.36
C PRO A 96 11.04 11.53 4.39
N GLY A 97 11.15 10.76 5.48
CA GLY A 97 10.13 10.72 6.54
C GLY A 97 10.08 11.98 7.42
N LYS A 98 11.02 12.91 7.29
CA LYS A 98 11.07 14.17 8.04
C LYS A 98 10.69 15.39 7.20
N ASP A 99 10.22 15.20 5.97
CA ASP A 99 9.78 16.31 5.13
C ASP A 99 8.56 16.99 5.79
N PRO A 100 8.62 18.32 6.06
CA PRO A 100 7.53 19.04 6.73
C PRO A 100 6.17 18.92 6.05
N ILE A 101 6.14 18.65 4.73
CA ILE A 101 4.89 18.47 3.99
C ILE A 101 4.06 17.30 4.55
N LEU A 102 4.72 16.29 5.11
CA LEU A 102 4.05 15.10 5.65
C LEU A 102 3.25 15.41 6.91
N GLU A 103 3.65 16.41 7.71
CA GLU A 103 2.98 16.74 8.97
C GLU A 103 1.52 17.13 8.74
N GLU A 104 1.27 17.96 7.72
CA GLU A 104 -0.08 18.39 7.36
C GLU A 104 -0.91 17.21 6.85
N HIS A 105 -0.39 16.42 5.92
CA HIS A 105 -1.13 15.29 5.36
C HIS A 105 -1.45 14.19 6.39
N TYR A 106 -0.55 13.92 7.34
CA TYR A 106 -0.80 12.97 8.41
C TYR A 106 -1.91 13.43 9.37
N SER A 107 -2.15 14.74 9.49
CA SER A 107 -3.19 15.26 10.38
C SER A 107 -4.61 14.97 9.89
N TYR A 108 -4.80 14.76 8.58
CA TYR A 108 -6.11 14.48 7.99
C TYR A 108 -6.54 13.02 8.11
N LEU A 109 -5.61 12.09 8.32
CA LEU A 109 -5.83 10.64 8.44
C LEU A 109 -6.59 9.95 7.28
N SER A 110 -6.92 10.72 6.24
CA SER A 110 -7.75 10.26 5.12
C SER A 110 -6.95 9.50 4.07
N SER A 111 -5.63 9.71 4.02
CA SER A 111 -4.80 9.03 3.04
C SER A 111 -4.41 7.64 3.52
N HIS A 112 -4.75 6.63 2.74
CA HIS A 112 -4.46 5.24 3.04
C HIS A 112 -2.97 4.93 2.84
N LEU A 113 -2.35 5.49 1.80
CA LEU A 113 -0.91 5.41 1.57
C LEU A 113 -0.10 6.10 2.67
N LEU A 114 -0.47 7.31 3.08
CA LEU A 114 0.33 8.08 4.05
C LEU A 114 0.15 7.61 5.48
N THR A 115 -1.10 7.34 5.89
CA THR A 115 -1.47 7.08 7.29
C THR A 115 -1.22 5.63 7.72
N HIS A 116 -1.13 4.69 6.76
CA HIS A 116 -0.80 3.30 7.06
C HIS A 116 0.65 3.15 7.56
N SER A 117 0.90 2.16 8.41
CA SER A 117 2.23 1.86 8.95
C SER A 117 3.26 1.52 7.85
N ASP A 118 4.52 1.81 8.13
CA ASP A 118 5.60 1.73 7.13
C ASP A 118 6.15 0.31 6.90
N ALA A 119 5.89 -0.61 7.83
CA ALA A 119 6.53 -1.92 7.86
C ALA A 119 5.57 -3.08 8.17
N GLU A 120 4.45 -2.80 8.84
CA GLU A 120 3.44 -3.80 9.23
C GLU A 120 2.04 -3.25 8.97
N GLY A 121 1.05 -4.11 8.76
CA GLY A 121 -0.35 -3.68 8.68
C GLY A 121 -1.10 -4.24 7.48
N PHE A 122 -2.37 -3.87 7.38
CA PHE A 122 -3.29 -4.44 6.41
C PHE A 122 -3.93 -3.38 5.53
N TYR A 123 -4.05 -3.67 4.23
CA TYR A 123 -5.05 -3.06 3.37
C TYR A 123 -6.11 -4.08 3.01
N LEU A 124 -7.38 -3.75 3.21
CA LEU A 124 -8.50 -4.65 2.91
C LEU A 124 -9.14 -4.31 1.56
N PRO A 125 -9.69 -5.30 0.84
CA PRO A 125 -10.49 -5.07 -0.36
C PRO A 125 -11.90 -4.59 0.01
N VAL A 126 -11.98 -3.53 0.81
CA VAL A 126 -13.19 -2.90 1.32
C VAL A 126 -12.99 -1.40 1.23
N GLU A 127 -14.01 -0.66 0.78
CA GLU A 127 -13.97 0.81 0.78
C GLU A 127 -13.99 1.32 2.22
N LEU A 128 -13.02 2.17 2.56
CA LEU A 128 -12.90 2.76 3.90
C LEU A 128 -12.73 4.28 3.75
N PRO A 129 -13.66 5.10 4.28
CA PRO A 129 -13.59 6.55 4.12
C PRO A 129 -12.35 7.16 4.79
N GLU A 130 -11.79 6.48 5.80
CA GLU A 130 -10.58 6.84 6.51
C GLU A 130 -9.84 5.55 6.95
N VAL A 131 -8.57 5.68 7.30
CA VAL A 131 -7.81 4.57 7.90
C VAL A 131 -8.40 4.24 9.27
N LEU A 132 -8.67 2.95 9.50
CA LEU A 132 -9.12 2.48 10.81
C LEU A 132 -7.94 2.12 11.68
N PHE A 133 -8.11 2.31 12.98
CA PHE A 133 -7.10 1.99 13.98
C PHE A 133 -7.53 0.80 14.83
N ASP A 134 -6.54 0.08 15.33
CA ASP A 134 -6.76 -1.00 16.27
C ASP A 134 -7.25 -0.50 17.64
N THR A 135 -7.54 -1.45 18.52
CA THR A 135 -7.92 -1.15 19.91
C THR A 135 -7.19 -2.12 20.82
N ASP A 136 -7.02 -1.77 22.09
CA ASP A 136 -6.43 -2.69 23.08
C ASP A 136 -7.16 -4.05 23.13
N GLU A 137 -8.48 -4.07 22.87
CA GLU A 137 -9.25 -5.32 22.83
C GLU A 137 -9.16 -6.07 21.48
N ASN A 138 -8.79 -5.40 20.39
CA ASN A 138 -8.71 -5.97 19.04
C ASN A 138 -7.41 -5.51 18.38
N PRO A 139 -6.23 -5.96 18.87
CA PRO A 139 -4.96 -5.52 18.33
C PRO A 139 -4.75 -6.07 16.92
N VAL A 140 -4.14 -5.26 16.04
CA VAL A 140 -3.69 -5.71 14.72
C VAL A 140 -2.24 -5.27 14.47
N PRO A 141 -1.41 -6.08 13.78
CA PRO A 141 -0.08 -5.66 13.35
C PRO A 141 -0.09 -4.29 12.67
N GLY A 142 0.89 -3.45 13.00
CA GLY A 142 0.96 -2.08 12.49
C GLY A 142 -0.13 -1.11 12.99
N ALA A 143 -1.10 -1.54 13.80
CA ALA A 143 -2.18 -0.75 14.39
C ALA A 143 -3.12 0.00 13.41
N MET A 144 -2.92 -0.13 12.10
CA MET A 144 -3.68 0.56 11.06
C MET A 144 -4.25 -0.42 10.03
N ILE A 145 -5.46 -0.13 9.56
CA ILE A 145 -6.16 -0.88 8.53
C ILE A 145 -6.57 0.11 7.44
N GLY A 146 -5.95 -0.04 6.27
CA GLY A 146 -6.26 0.73 5.08
C GLY A 146 -7.21 0.01 4.11
N SER A 147 -7.59 0.71 3.05
CA SER A 147 -8.41 0.22 1.94
C SER A 147 -7.54 0.03 0.70
N SER A 148 -7.61 -1.14 0.09
CA SER A 148 -6.96 -1.44 -1.19
C SER A 148 -7.56 -0.62 -2.34
N TYR A 149 -8.84 -0.22 -2.25
CA TYR A 149 -9.48 0.63 -3.25
C TYR A 149 -8.94 2.06 -3.20
N ASP A 150 -8.84 2.61 -2.00
CA ASP A 150 -8.34 3.97 -1.79
C ASP A 150 -6.84 4.04 -2.06
N LEU A 151 -6.07 3.03 -1.60
CA LEU A 151 -4.66 2.89 -1.95
C LEU A 151 -4.46 2.85 -3.48
N LEU A 152 -5.25 2.04 -4.21
CA LEU A 152 -5.15 1.97 -5.67
C LEU A 152 -5.45 3.33 -6.33
N SER A 153 -6.49 4.02 -5.86
CA SER A 153 -6.87 5.35 -6.34
C SER A 153 -5.75 6.38 -6.13
N GLU A 154 -5.17 6.40 -4.94
CA GLU A 154 -4.05 7.27 -4.56
C GLU A 154 -2.82 6.99 -5.43
N LEU A 155 -2.43 5.73 -5.60
CA LEU A 155 -1.29 5.34 -6.44
C LEU A 155 -1.51 5.73 -7.91
N LYS A 156 -2.73 5.54 -8.43
CA LYS A 156 -3.09 5.97 -9.79
C LYS A 156 -2.95 7.47 -10.00
N SER A 157 -3.11 8.29 -8.95
CA SER A 157 -2.87 9.73 -9.05
C SER A 157 -1.39 10.08 -9.30
N LEU A 158 -0.47 9.17 -8.98
CA LEU A 158 0.98 9.38 -9.08
C LEU A 158 1.57 8.91 -10.42
N ILE A 159 0.89 8.01 -11.15
CA ILE A 159 1.48 7.29 -12.30
C ILE A 159 1.99 8.21 -13.39
N LYS A 160 1.29 9.32 -13.66
CA LYS A 160 1.69 10.31 -14.66
C LYS A 160 3.05 10.92 -14.33
N PHE A 161 3.28 11.21 -13.05
CA PHE A 161 4.52 11.85 -12.57
C PHE A 161 5.70 10.87 -12.53
N LEU A 162 5.42 9.58 -12.37
CA LEU A 162 6.43 8.52 -12.34
C LEU A 162 6.68 7.88 -13.72
N ASN A 163 5.95 8.32 -14.76
CA ASN A 163 5.94 7.71 -16.10
C ASN A 163 5.53 6.23 -16.10
N ILE A 164 4.60 5.84 -15.22
CA ILE A 164 3.97 4.52 -15.21
C ILE A 164 2.73 4.57 -16.12
N GLN A 165 2.59 3.63 -17.03
CA GLN A 165 1.45 3.53 -17.95
C GLN A 165 0.62 2.31 -17.59
N LEU A 166 -0.69 2.50 -17.47
CA LEU A 166 -1.66 1.43 -17.24
C LEU A 166 -2.48 1.20 -18.51
N ASN A 167 -2.84 -0.05 -18.79
CA ASN A 167 -3.84 -0.39 -19.80
C ASN A 167 -5.27 -0.29 -19.23
N GLU A 168 -6.27 -0.65 -20.03
CA GLU A 168 -7.69 -0.60 -19.64
C GLU A 168 -8.05 -1.46 -18.42
N ASP A 169 -7.26 -2.50 -18.15
CA ASP A 169 -7.43 -3.41 -17.02
C ASP A 169 -6.56 -3.03 -15.82
N ASP A 170 -5.97 -1.83 -15.78
CA ASP A 170 -5.00 -1.39 -14.78
C ASP A 170 -3.75 -2.29 -14.69
N ILE A 171 -3.32 -2.88 -15.80
CA ILE A 171 -2.02 -3.59 -15.88
C ILE A 171 -0.96 -2.61 -16.36
N ILE A 172 0.20 -2.61 -15.71
CA ILE A 172 1.35 -1.82 -16.14
C ILE A 172 1.79 -2.28 -17.54
N SER A 173 1.68 -1.40 -18.53
CA SER A 173 1.93 -1.70 -19.94
C SER A 173 3.37 -1.44 -20.38
N ASN A 174 4.09 -0.58 -19.66
CA ASN A 174 5.49 -0.20 -19.92
C ASN A 174 6.47 -0.76 -18.89
N LEU A 175 6.26 -2.03 -18.50
CA LEU A 175 7.14 -2.75 -17.56
C LEU A 175 8.62 -2.78 -18.00
N PRO A 176 8.99 -2.99 -19.28
CA PRO A 176 10.39 -2.98 -19.70
C PRO A 176 11.09 -1.65 -19.39
N GLU A 177 10.43 -0.52 -19.64
CA GLU A 177 10.96 0.81 -19.37
C GLU A 177 11.11 1.08 -17.87
N ILE A 178 10.12 0.66 -17.07
CA ILE A 178 10.16 0.76 -15.60
C ILE A 178 11.32 -0.09 -15.05
N ASN A 179 11.47 -1.32 -15.50
CA ASN A 179 12.54 -2.21 -15.05
C ASN A 179 13.92 -1.66 -15.40
N GLN A 180 14.09 -1.10 -16.61
CA GLN A 180 15.34 -0.46 -17.01
C GLN A 180 15.65 0.75 -16.12
N LYS A 181 14.66 1.61 -15.84
CA LYS A 181 14.80 2.76 -14.94
C LYS A 181 15.23 2.35 -13.53
N ILE A 182 14.65 1.27 -13.00
CA ILE A 182 14.99 0.72 -11.67
C ILE A 182 16.41 0.16 -11.67
N GLN A 183 16.79 -0.58 -12.71
CA GLN A 183 18.12 -1.15 -12.86
C GLN A 183 19.21 -0.07 -12.94
N ASP A 184 18.96 0.99 -13.72
CA ASP A 184 19.89 2.10 -13.92
C ASP A 184 19.91 3.09 -12.75
N LYS A 185 19.01 2.92 -11.77
CA LYS A 185 18.78 3.86 -10.67
C LYS A 185 18.54 5.29 -11.16
N GLY A 186 17.75 5.44 -12.23
CA GLY A 186 17.38 6.74 -12.79
C GLY A 186 16.48 7.57 -11.87
N ASP A 187 16.16 8.79 -12.27
CA ASP A 187 15.32 9.73 -11.50
C ASP A 187 14.03 9.09 -10.97
N PHE A 188 13.77 9.18 -9.66
CA PHE A 188 12.60 8.57 -8.99
C PHE A 188 12.51 7.04 -9.08
N TRP A 189 13.62 6.33 -9.26
CA TRP A 189 13.59 4.86 -9.38
C TRP A 189 12.99 4.17 -8.15
N VAL A 190 13.20 4.73 -6.94
CA VAL A 190 12.66 4.19 -5.68
C VAL A 190 11.14 4.32 -5.65
N GLU A 191 10.64 5.53 -5.88
CA GLU A 191 9.21 5.84 -5.91
C GLU A 191 8.51 5.03 -7.00
N THR A 192 9.16 4.86 -8.16
CA THR A 192 8.63 4.04 -9.26
C THR A 192 8.54 2.57 -8.86
N LEU A 193 9.59 2.01 -8.25
CA LEU A 193 9.60 0.62 -7.77
C LEU A 193 8.48 0.38 -6.75
N VAL A 194 8.36 1.23 -5.74
CA VAL A 194 7.35 1.07 -4.68
C VAL A 194 5.94 1.27 -5.24
N CYS A 195 5.71 2.32 -6.04
CA CYS A 195 4.40 2.59 -6.62
C CYS A 195 3.94 1.44 -7.53
N ALA A 196 4.81 0.94 -8.42
CA ALA A 196 4.51 -0.20 -9.28
C ALA A 196 4.20 -1.47 -8.48
N THR A 197 4.94 -1.73 -7.40
CA THR A 197 4.71 -2.88 -6.51
C THR A 197 3.35 -2.78 -5.82
N LEU A 198 3.01 -1.62 -5.28
CA LEU A 198 1.74 -1.42 -4.57
C LEU A 198 0.54 -1.38 -5.52
N LEU A 199 0.69 -0.90 -6.76
CA LEU A 199 -0.36 -0.97 -7.78
C LEU A 199 -0.75 -2.43 -8.06
N ASP A 200 0.24 -3.30 -8.24
CA ASP A 200 0.01 -4.73 -8.47
C ASP A 200 -0.63 -5.40 -7.24
N ALA A 201 -0.14 -5.09 -6.03
CA ALA A 201 -0.69 -5.62 -4.79
C ALA A 201 -2.14 -5.18 -4.54
N ALA A 202 -2.46 -3.90 -4.69
CA ALA A 202 -3.81 -3.38 -4.49
C ALA A 202 -4.80 -3.97 -5.50
N LYS A 203 -4.39 -4.09 -6.75
CA LYS A 203 -5.19 -4.72 -7.79
C LYS A 203 -5.41 -6.21 -7.52
N PHE A 204 -4.36 -6.94 -7.14
CA PHE A 204 -4.48 -8.36 -6.79
C PHE A 204 -5.45 -8.54 -5.61
N SER A 205 -5.29 -7.71 -4.57
CA SER A 205 -6.17 -7.67 -3.40
C SER A 205 -7.63 -7.51 -3.80
N ILE A 206 -7.96 -6.50 -4.61
CA ILE A 206 -9.32 -6.22 -5.07
C ILE A 206 -9.87 -7.37 -5.91
N LEU A 207 -9.12 -7.83 -6.91
CA LEU A 207 -9.59 -8.85 -7.86
C LEU A 207 -9.89 -10.19 -7.17
N ASN A 208 -9.05 -10.56 -6.20
CA ASN A 208 -9.15 -11.84 -5.51
C ASN A 208 -9.84 -11.74 -4.15
N LYS A 209 -10.30 -10.54 -3.76
CA LYS A 209 -10.88 -10.25 -2.44
C LYS A 209 -9.97 -10.68 -1.29
N THR A 210 -8.67 -10.41 -1.40
CA THR A 210 -7.69 -10.74 -0.36
C THR A 210 -7.15 -9.47 0.28
N ALA A 211 -6.77 -9.51 1.55
CA ALA A 211 -6.06 -8.42 2.20
C ALA A 211 -4.59 -8.37 1.74
N ILE A 212 -4.05 -7.18 1.61
CA ILE A 212 -2.61 -6.95 1.53
C ILE A 212 -2.07 -6.90 2.95
N LEU A 213 -0.98 -7.62 3.21
CA LEU A 213 -0.24 -7.62 4.47
C LEU A 213 1.17 -7.09 4.22
N PHE A 214 1.60 -6.14 5.06
CA PHE A 214 3.00 -5.71 5.19
C PHE A 214 3.65 -6.46 6.36
N HIS A 215 4.87 -7.00 6.17
CA HIS A 215 5.65 -7.71 7.19
C HIS A 215 7.16 -7.76 6.88
#